data_AF-A0A834L4E7-F1
#
_entry.id   AF-A0A834L4E7-F1
#
_cell.length_a   1.000
_cell.length_b   1.000
_cell.length_c   1.000
_cell.angle_alpha   90.00
_cell.angle_beta   90.00
_cell.angle_gamma   90.00
#
_symmetry.space_group_name_H-M   'P 1'
#
loop_
_entity.id
_entity.type
_entity.pdbx_description
1 polymer ?
#
loop_
_entity_poly.entity_id
_entity_poly.type
_entity_poly.pdbx_seq_one_letter_code
_entity_poly.pdbx_strand_id
1 'polypeptide(L)'
;MLEGIGKQSKFKATIDKAKAFTIFVYAHHNTLAMMRKYTKKRDIVRPGVTRFATSFLTLQSLMEKKQELRAMFSSNAWGESKWAKSPKGKVAYATVKSQAFWNGVTLCLKVFGPLVMVLRLVDGDRKPSMGFVYGELTKAKEEIKAAYKQVETNYRPILDVIDEKAKGRLDSALHLTAYFLNPFYFFNNSIIQDDPIIMDGVLICVEAFFPNNVNVQDEVINRELLKYKNKEGGFRRPLATMGCATNNDSYDPGK
;
A
#
# COMPACT_ATOMS: atom_id res chain seq x y z
N MET A 1 0.74 0.15 11.07
CA MET A 1 0.21 1.17 10.13
C MET A 1 -1.22 0.83 9.71
N LEU A 2 -1.41 -0.20 8.89
CA LEU A 2 -2.71 -0.61 8.32
C LEU A 2 -3.81 -0.89 9.35
N GLU A 3 -3.50 -1.57 10.45
CA GLU A 3 -4.47 -1.79 11.53
C GLU A 3 -4.93 -0.48 12.19
N GLY A 4 -4.02 0.48 12.39
CA GLY A 4 -4.36 1.77 12.99
C GLY A 4 -5.33 2.56 12.13
N ILE A 5 -5.07 2.59 10.82
CA ILE A 5 -5.97 3.24 9.83
C ILE A 5 -7.32 2.49 9.78
N GLY A 6 -7.30 1.15 9.75
CA GLY A 6 -8.50 0.32 9.69
C GLY A 6 -9.45 0.47 10.89
N LYS A 7 -8.95 0.95 12.04
CA LYS A 7 -9.77 1.24 13.24
C LYS A 7 -10.54 2.56 13.16
N GLN A 8 -10.18 3.48 12.26
CA GLN A 8 -10.93 4.72 12.09
C GLN A 8 -12.36 4.42 11.63
N SER A 9 -13.34 5.13 12.20
CA SER A 9 -14.78 4.88 12.03
C SER A 9 -15.19 4.73 10.55
N LYS A 10 -14.61 5.56 9.69
CA LYS A 10 -14.88 5.57 8.25
C LYS A 10 -14.53 4.27 7.53
N PHE A 11 -13.44 3.61 7.91
CA PHE A 11 -13.03 2.33 7.32
C PHE A 11 -13.65 1.15 8.07
N LYS A 12 -13.66 1.23 9.40
CA LYS A 12 -14.19 0.19 10.27
C LYS A 12 -15.63 -0.18 9.91
N ALA A 13 -16.50 0.82 9.70
CA ALA A 13 -17.90 0.57 9.36
C ALA A 13 -18.05 -0.21 8.04
N THR A 14 -17.24 0.10 7.02
CA THR A 14 -17.25 -0.63 5.74
C THR A 14 -16.70 -2.04 5.88
N ILE A 15 -15.57 -2.20 6.60
CA ILE A 15 -14.94 -3.50 6.84
C ILE A 15 -15.89 -4.42 7.62
N ASP A 16 -16.55 -3.91 8.66
CA ASP A 16 -17.51 -4.67 9.47
C ASP A 16 -18.74 -5.06 8.66
N LYS A 17 -19.28 -4.16 7.81
CA LYS A 17 -20.39 -4.49 6.89
C LYS A 17 -19.99 -5.55 5.87
N ALA A 18 -18.79 -5.45 5.29
CA ALA A 18 -18.27 -6.44 4.37
C ALA A 18 -18.14 -7.82 5.04
N LYS A 19 -17.60 -7.86 6.28
CA LYS A 19 -17.50 -9.08 7.08
C LYS A 19 -18.86 -9.68 7.42
N ALA A 20 -19.82 -8.86 7.86
CA ALA A 20 -21.17 -9.33 8.16
C ALA A 20 -21.87 -9.89 6.91
N PHE A 21 -21.70 -9.23 5.76
CA PHE A 21 -22.21 -9.68 4.48
C PHE A 21 -21.63 -11.03 4.05
N THR A 22 -20.30 -11.19 4.10
CA THR A 22 -19.67 -12.46 3.72
C THR A 22 -20.05 -13.59 4.67
N ILE A 23 -20.10 -13.33 5.99
CA ILE A 23 -20.59 -14.33 6.96
C ILE A 23 -22.00 -14.80 6.57
N PHE A 24 -22.92 -13.88 6.27
CA PHE A 24 -24.27 -14.24 5.87
C PHE A 24 -24.30 -15.10 4.59
N VAL A 25 -23.56 -14.70 3.55
CA VAL A 25 -23.52 -15.43 2.28
C VAL A 25 -23.02 -16.87 2.48
N TYR A 26 -22.01 -17.07 3.33
CA TYR A 26 -21.41 -18.38 3.58
C TYR A 26 -22.14 -19.21 4.65
N ALA A 27 -23.00 -18.62 5.48
CA ALA A 27 -23.64 -19.30 6.61
C ALA A 27 -24.68 -20.36 6.21
N HIS A 28 -25.23 -20.32 4.99
CA HIS A 28 -26.30 -21.21 4.57
C HIS A 28 -26.02 -21.85 3.20
N HIS A 29 -26.35 -23.14 3.04
CA HIS A 29 -26.10 -23.89 1.80
C HIS A 29 -26.75 -23.20 0.58
N ASN A 30 -27.98 -22.72 0.71
CA ASN A 30 -28.70 -22.05 -0.38
C ASN A 30 -28.07 -20.72 -0.79
N THR A 31 -27.66 -19.88 0.17
CA THR A 31 -27.03 -18.59 -0.13
C THR A 31 -25.65 -18.78 -0.73
N LEU A 32 -24.89 -19.76 -0.22
CA LEU A 32 -23.58 -20.13 -0.73
C LEU A 32 -23.67 -20.71 -2.16
N ALA A 33 -24.59 -21.64 -2.40
CA ALA A 33 -24.81 -22.24 -3.71
C ALA A 33 -25.21 -21.18 -4.75
N MET A 34 -26.11 -20.27 -4.37
CA MET A 34 -26.53 -19.18 -5.24
C MET A 34 -25.36 -18.23 -5.54
N MET A 35 -24.57 -17.84 -4.53
CA MET A 35 -23.37 -17.03 -4.75
C MET A 35 -22.42 -17.72 -5.75
N ARG A 36 -22.10 -19.00 -5.54
CA ARG A 36 -21.22 -19.77 -6.44
C ARG A 36 -21.77 -19.88 -7.86
N LYS A 37 -23.10 -19.93 -8.04
CA LYS A 37 -23.73 -19.90 -9.38
C LYS A 37 -23.42 -18.59 -10.10
N TYR A 38 -23.57 -17.45 -9.42
CA TYR A 38 -23.33 -16.14 -10.01
C TYR A 38 -21.84 -15.80 -10.17
N THR A 39 -20.99 -16.26 -9.27
CA THR A 39 -19.55 -15.93 -9.26
C THR A 39 -18.69 -16.95 -9.99
N LYS A 40 -19.28 -17.86 -10.78
CA LYS A 40 -18.58 -18.94 -11.50
C LYS A 40 -17.71 -19.79 -10.55
N LYS A 41 -18.28 -20.15 -9.39
CA LYS A 41 -17.64 -20.88 -8.28
C LYS A 41 -16.45 -20.18 -7.63
N ARG A 42 -16.19 -18.90 -7.94
CA ARG A 42 -15.11 -18.14 -7.30
C ARG A 42 -15.56 -17.61 -5.94
N ASP A 43 -14.80 -17.93 -4.91
CA ASP A 43 -15.05 -17.45 -3.56
C ASP A 43 -14.86 -15.93 -3.41
N ILE A 44 -15.61 -15.34 -2.49
CA ILE A 44 -15.50 -13.93 -2.10
C ILE A 44 -14.35 -13.79 -1.09
N VAL A 45 -14.37 -14.59 -0.03
CA VAL A 45 -13.36 -14.51 1.03
C VAL A 45 -12.03 -15.06 0.49
N ARG A 46 -10.98 -14.26 0.62
CA ARG A 46 -9.62 -14.61 0.20
C ARG A 46 -8.72 -14.62 1.44
N PRO A 47 -8.37 -15.81 1.95
CA PRO A 47 -7.45 -15.92 3.09
C PRO A 47 -6.09 -15.32 2.75
N GLY A 48 -5.51 -14.58 3.70
CA GLY A 48 -4.14 -14.10 3.67
C GLY A 48 -3.45 -14.40 5.01
N VAL A 49 -2.12 -14.32 5.03
CA VAL A 49 -1.30 -14.66 6.22
C VAL A 49 -1.72 -13.89 7.46
N THR A 50 -2.15 -12.63 7.29
CA THR A 50 -2.67 -11.81 8.39
C THR A 50 -4.17 -11.56 8.26
N ARG A 51 -4.81 -11.26 9.39
CA ARG A 51 -6.21 -10.80 9.42
C ARG A 51 -6.44 -9.58 8.52
N PHE A 52 -5.46 -8.68 8.45
CA PHE A 52 -5.52 -7.50 7.61
C PHE A 52 -5.48 -7.88 6.12
N ALA A 53 -4.53 -8.72 5.71
CA ALA A 53 -4.43 -9.21 4.33
C ALA A 53 -5.73 -9.89 3.91
N THR A 54 -6.31 -10.73 4.79
CA THR A 54 -7.61 -11.37 4.56
C THR A 54 -8.72 -10.34 4.35
N SER A 55 -8.82 -9.31 5.19
CA SER A 55 -9.82 -8.24 5.03
C SER A 55 -9.64 -7.47 3.73
N PHE A 56 -8.41 -7.08 3.38
CA PHE A 56 -8.12 -6.35 2.14
C PHE A 56 -8.44 -7.17 0.89
N LEU A 57 -7.95 -8.41 0.81
CA LEU A 57 -8.20 -9.30 -0.32
C LEU A 57 -9.70 -9.64 -0.46
N THR A 58 -10.42 -9.75 0.66
CA THR A 58 -11.88 -9.93 0.64
C THR A 58 -12.61 -8.69 0.11
N LEU A 59 -12.21 -7.48 0.49
CA LEU A 59 -12.76 -6.24 -0.07
C LEU A 59 -12.48 -6.11 -1.58
N GLN A 60 -11.29 -6.49 -2.02
CA GLN A 60 -10.92 -6.50 -3.43
C GLN A 60 -11.80 -7.49 -4.22
N SER A 61 -11.94 -8.71 -3.70
CA SER A 61 -12.79 -9.76 -4.27
C SER A 61 -14.28 -9.38 -4.30
N LEU A 62 -14.77 -8.67 -3.29
CA LEU A 62 -16.13 -8.11 -3.27
C LEU A 62 -16.32 -7.09 -4.40
N MET A 63 -15.36 -6.19 -4.60
CA MET A 63 -15.43 -5.20 -5.67
C MET A 63 -15.42 -5.85 -7.06
N GLU A 64 -14.54 -6.83 -7.27
CA GLU A 64 -14.47 -7.60 -8.52
C GLU A 64 -15.77 -8.32 -8.84
N LYS A 65 -16.52 -8.77 -7.81
CA LYS A 65 -17.78 -9.52 -7.96
C LYS A 65 -19.04 -8.66 -7.78
N LYS A 66 -18.89 -7.33 -7.82
CA LYS A 66 -19.98 -6.41 -7.48
C LYS A 66 -21.23 -6.64 -8.32
N GLN A 67 -21.08 -6.86 -9.63
CA GLN A 67 -22.22 -7.00 -10.54
C GLN A 67 -22.88 -8.37 -10.41
N GLU A 68 -22.08 -9.42 -10.25
CA GLU A 68 -22.55 -10.79 -10.00
C GLU A 68 -23.35 -10.86 -8.71
N LEU A 69 -22.87 -10.22 -7.64
CA LEU A 69 -23.59 -10.14 -6.37
C LEU A 69 -24.88 -9.32 -6.50
N ARG A 70 -24.86 -8.21 -7.24
CA ARG A 70 -26.09 -7.44 -7.51
C ARG A 70 -27.12 -8.25 -8.30
N ALA A 71 -26.67 -9.03 -9.28
CA ALA A 71 -27.53 -9.90 -10.07
C ALA A 71 -28.11 -11.04 -9.22
N MET A 72 -27.29 -11.67 -8.37
CA MET A 72 -27.72 -12.69 -7.42
C MET A 72 -28.88 -12.20 -6.55
N PHE A 73 -28.69 -11.06 -5.89
CA PHE A 73 -29.69 -10.49 -4.97
C PHE A 73 -30.91 -9.89 -5.68
N SER A 74 -30.89 -9.76 -7.01
CA SER A 74 -32.04 -9.35 -7.83
C SER A 74 -32.71 -10.50 -8.57
N SER A 75 -32.27 -11.73 -8.35
CA SER A 75 -32.82 -12.90 -9.05
C SER A 75 -34.14 -13.37 -8.46
N ASN A 76 -34.98 -14.03 -9.28
CA ASN A 76 -36.19 -14.71 -8.81
C ASN A 76 -35.85 -15.76 -7.75
N ALA A 77 -34.76 -16.51 -7.94
CA ALA A 77 -34.26 -17.49 -6.98
C ALA A 77 -33.95 -16.88 -5.59
N TRP A 78 -33.47 -15.62 -5.55
CA TRP A 78 -33.33 -14.90 -4.28
C TRP A 78 -34.69 -14.53 -3.71
N GLY A 79 -35.61 -13.97 -4.51
CA GLY A 79 -36.95 -13.58 -4.07
C GLY A 79 -37.78 -14.72 -3.49
N GLU A 80 -37.65 -15.92 -4.05
CA GLU A 80 -38.30 -17.15 -3.57
C GLU A 80 -37.60 -17.77 -2.35
N SER A 81 -36.37 -17.35 -2.05
CA SER A 81 -35.61 -17.88 -0.93
C SER A 81 -36.19 -17.44 0.41
N LYS A 82 -36.32 -18.39 1.36
CA LYS A 82 -36.68 -18.06 2.76
C LYS A 82 -35.75 -17.02 3.39
N TRP A 83 -34.50 -16.96 2.93
CA TRP A 83 -33.50 -16.03 3.44
C TRP A 83 -33.77 -14.58 3.04
N ALA A 84 -34.45 -14.31 1.92
CA ALA A 84 -34.77 -12.94 1.51
C ALA A 84 -35.71 -12.24 2.50
N LYS A 85 -36.59 -12.99 3.17
CA LYS A 85 -37.51 -12.45 4.19
C LYS A 85 -36.85 -12.32 5.57
N SER A 86 -35.72 -12.99 5.80
CA SER A 86 -35.02 -12.95 7.09
C SER A 86 -34.41 -11.57 7.38
N PRO A 87 -34.29 -11.15 8.66
CA PRO A 87 -33.64 -9.88 9.00
C PRO A 87 -32.23 -9.74 8.43
N LYS A 88 -31.41 -10.81 8.52
CA LYS A 88 -30.04 -10.82 7.99
C LYS A 88 -30.00 -10.73 6.45
N GLY A 89 -30.95 -11.38 5.77
CA GLY A 89 -31.06 -11.31 4.32
C GLY A 89 -31.48 -9.93 3.81
N LYS A 90 -32.40 -9.25 4.52
CA LYS A 90 -32.76 -7.85 4.24
C LYS A 90 -31.55 -6.92 4.37
N VAL A 91 -30.76 -7.09 5.42
CA VAL A 91 -29.51 -6.32 5.63
C VAL A 91 -28.48 -6.61 4.52
N ALA A 92 -28.30 -7.87 4.13
CA ALA A 92 -27.40 -8.26 3.05
C ALA A 92 -27.82 -7.67 1.70
N TYR A 93 -29.12 -7.73 1.38
CA TYR A 93 -29.70 -7.10 0.19
C TYR A 93 -29.45 -5.59 0.17
N ALA A 94 -29.76 -4.91 1.28
CA ALA A 94 -29.53 -3.48 1.43
C ALA A 94 -28.03 -3.11 1.27
N THR A 95 -27.13 -3.94 1.79
CA THR A 95 -25.68 -3.74 1.67
C THR A 95 -25.22 -3.81 0.20
N VAL A 96 -25.67 -4.83 -0.55
CA VAL A 96 -25.31 -5.00 -1.97
C VAL A 96 -25.91 -3.90 -2.86
N LYS A 97 -27.10 -3.39 -2.51
CA LYS A 97 -27.73 -2.29 -3.24
C LYS A 97 -27.19 -0.92 -2.86
N SER A 98 -26.60 -0.77 -1.67
CA SER A 98 -26.08 0.51 -1.17
C SER A 98 -24.88 1.01 -1.98
N GLN A 99 -25.06 2.13 -2.67
CA GLN A 99 -23.94 2.80 -3.34
C GLN A 99 -22.91 3.33 -2.33
N ALA A 100 -23.35 3.78 -1.15
CA ALA A 100 -22.46 4.23 -0.08
C ALA A 100 -21.53 3.12 0.41
N PHE A 101 -22.04 1.89 0.54
CA PHE A 101 -21.20 0.73 0.87
C PHE A 101 -20.10 0.52 -0.17
N TRP A 102 -20.46 0.46 -1.46
CA TRP A 102 -19.47 0.26 -2.53
C TRP A 102 -18.47 1.40 -2.63
N ASN A 103 -18.89 2.65 -2.46
CA ASN A 103 -17.98 3.80 -2.39
C ASN A 103 -17.00 3.66 -1.22
N GLY A 104 -17.48 3.18 -0.06
CA GLY A 104 -16.63 2.84 1.09
C GLY A 104 -15.62 1.73 0.77
N VAL A 105 -16.03 0.67 0.07
CA VAL A 105 -15.11 -0.41 -0.36
C VAL A 105 -14.05 0.15 -1.30
N THR A 106 -14.43 0.95 -2.31
CA THR A 106 -13.50 1.64 -3.21
C THR A 106 -12.49 2.47 -2.43
N LEU A 107 -12.96 3.24 -1.45
CA LEU A 107 -12.10 4.08 -0.65
C LEU A 107 -11.12 3.27 0.21
N CYS A 108 -11.57 2.17 0.82
CA CYS A 108 -10.69 1.24 1.52
C CYS A 108 -9.58 0.73 0.58
N LEU A 109 -9.93 0.31 -0.65
CA LEU A 109 -8.95 -0.19 -1.62
C LEU A 109 -7.95 0.90 -2.04
N LYS A 110 -8.41 2.13 -2.26
CA LYS A 110 -7.54 3.26 -2.62
C LYS A 110 -6.59 3.68 -1.49
N VAL A 111 -7.00 3.55 -0.23
CA VAL A 111 -6.17 3.93 0.92
C VAL A 111 -5.22 2.81 1.33
N PHE A 112 -5.71 1.57 1.36
CA PHE A 112 -4.92 0.43 1.81
C PHE A 112 -4.04 -0.17 0.71
N GLY A 113 -4.46 -0.08 -0.56
CA GLY A 113 -3.73 -0.64 -1.69
C GLY A 113 -2.27 -0.18 -1.78
N PRO A 114 -2.00 1.14 -1.73
CA PRO A 114 -0.63 1.65 -1.80
C PRO A 114 0.23 1.12 -0.64
N LEU A 115 -0.32 1.06 0.57
CA LEU A 115 0.38 0.53 1.75
C LEU A 115 0.61 -0.99 1.68
N VAL A 116 -0.29 -1.74 1.05
CA VAL A 116 -0.09 -3.17 0.77
C VAL A 116 1.05 -3.39 -0.23
N MET A 117 1.23 -2.48 -1.20
CA MET A 117 2.36 -2.54 -2.13
C MET A 117 3.69 -2.33 -1.42
N VAL A 118 3.77 -1.36 -0.49
CA VAL A 118 4.97 -1.15 0.35
C VAL A 118 5.27 -2.40 1.18
N LEU A 119 4.27 -3.04 1.78
CA LEU A 119 4.51 -4.28 2.53
C LEU A 119 5.04 -5.41 1.63
N ARG A 120 4.45 -5.60 0.45
CA ARG A 120 4.89 -6.64 -0.50
C ARG A 120 6.32 -6.43 -0.98
N LEU A 121 6.76 -5.17 -1.08
CA LEU A 121 8.14 -4.83 -1.41
C LEU A 121 9.09 -5.29 -0.30
N VAL A 122 8.75 -5.08 0.97
CA VAL A 122 9.60 -5.43 2.11
C VAL A 122 9.58 -6.93 2.40
N ASP A 123 8.44 -7.58 2.22
CA ASP A 123 8.28 -9.03 2.37
C ASP A 123 8.83 -9.83 1.17
N GLY A 124 9.23 -9.14 0.09
CA GLY A 124 9.68 -9.78 -1.14
C GLY A 124 11.20 -9.97 -1.19
N ASP A 125 11.66 -11.21 -1.30
CA ASP A 125 13.09 -11.54 -1.41
C ASP A 125 13.67 -11.36 -2.83
N ARG A 126 12.96 -10.67 -3.73
CA ARG A 126 13.36 -10.55 -5.14
C ARG A 126 14.53 -9.60 -5.37
N LYS A 127 14.59 -8.50 -4.62
CA LYS A 127 15.67 -7.50 -4.69
C LYS A 127 15.80 -6.73 -3.37
N PRO A 128 16.97 -6.16 -3.06
CA PRO A 128 17.18 -5.39 -1.82
C PRO A 128 16.14 -4.27 -1.69
N SER A 129 15.25 -4.39 -0.68
CA SER A 129 14.11 -3.49 -0.51
C SER A 129 14.48 -2.16 0.14
N MET A 130 15.58 -2.11 0.90
CA MET A 130 15.98 -0.98 1.74
C MET A 130 16.03 0.36 0.99
N GLY A 131 16.62 0.39 -0.21
CA GLY A 131 16.71 1.60 -1.05
C GLY A 131 15.39 2.05 -1.69
N PHE A 132 14.32 1.28 -1.53
CA PHE A 132 12.99 1.57 -2.11
C PHE A 132 11.94 1.90 -1.05
N VAL A 133 12.09 1.43 0.19
CA VAL A 133 11.06 1.54 1.24
C VAL A 133 10.58 2.97 1.42
N TYR A 134 11.50 3.92 1.60
CA TYR A 134 11.13 5.32 1.86
C TYR A 134 10.45 5.97 0.65
N GLY A 135 10.96 5.71 -0.56
CA GLY A 135 10.39 6.21 -1.81
C GLY A 135 8.98 5.69 -2.07
N GLU A 136 8.78 4.37 -1.94
CA GLU A 136 7.45 3.76 -2.11
C GLU A 136 6.48 4.17 -0.99
N LEU A 137 6.96 4.39 0.23
CA LEU A 137 6.13 4.94 1.31
C LEU A 137 5.68 6.38 1.00
N THR A 138 6.59 7.20 0.48
CA THR A 138 6.28 8.59 0.06
C THR A 138 5.25 8.59 -1.08
N LYS A 139 5.45 7.76 -2.09
CA LYS A 139 4.48 7.56 -3.17
C LYS A 139 3.12 7.08 -2.65
N ALA A 140 3.10 6.14 -1.70
CA ALA A 140 1.86 5.68 -1.09
C ALA A 140 1.11 6.80 -0.36
N LYS A 141 1.81 7.71 0.31
CA LYS A 141 1.20 8.91 0.91
C LYS A 141 0.55 9.79 -0.16
N GLU A 142 1.21 10.03 -1.30
CA GLU A 142 0.65 10.82 -2.40
C GLU A 142 -0.59 10.16 -3.04
N GLU A 143 -0.57 8.83 -3.25
CA GLU A 143 -1.74 8.10 -3.75
C GLU A 143 -2.94 8.19 -2.78
N ILE A 144 -2.69 8.18 -1.47
CA ILE A 144 -3.72 8.39 -0.45
C ILE A 144 -4.27 9.82 -0.51
N LYS A 145 -3.42 10.84 -0.64
CA LYS A 145 -3.86 12.24 -0.80
C LYS A 145 -4.73 12.39 -2.05
N ALA A 146 -4.31 11.80 -3.17
CA ALA A 146 -5.06 11.79 -4.42
C ALA A 146 -6.42 11.07 -4.30
N ALA A 147 -6.50 9.99 -3.51
CA ALA A 147 -7.77 9.31 -3.21
C ALA A 147 -8.81 10.23 -2.55
N TYR A 148 -8.35 11.27 -1.86
CA TYR A 148 -9.15 12.33 -1.24
C TYR A 148 -9.17 13.64 -2.01
N LYS A 149 -8.76 13.63 -3.29
CA LYS A 149 -8.71 14.84 -4.15
C LYS A 149 -7.92 15.99 -3.50
N GLN A 150 -6.85 15.66 -2.78
CA GLN A 150 -6.02 16.64 -2.06
C GLN A 150 -6.74 17.41 -0.93
N VAL A 151 -7.89 16.93 -0.45
CA VAL A 151 -8.57 17.54 0.70
C VAL A 151 -7.91 17.08 2.01
N GLU A 152 -7.07 17.94 2.59
CA GLU A 152 -6.21 17.64 3.73
C GLU A 152 -6.95 17.07 4.94
N THR A 153 -8.06 17.69 5.34
CA THR A 153 -8.87 17.25 6.50
C THR A 153 -9.30 15.78 6.41
N ASN A 154 -9.38 15.21 5.21
CA ASN A 154 -9.79 13.83 4.98
C ASN A 154 -8.65 12.82 5.00
N TYR A 155 -7.42 13.23 4.61
CA TYR A 155 -6.27 12.33 4.56
C TYR A 155 -5.28 12.54 5.71
N ARG A 156 -5.26 13.72 6.34
CA ARG A 156 -4.32 14.05 7.41
C ARG A 156 -4.34 13.03 8.56
N PRO A 157 -5.51 12.61 9.09
CA PRO A 157 -5.55 11.59 10.15
C PRO A 157 -4.99 10.23 9.71
N ILE A 158 -4.93 9.95 8.41
CA ILE A 158 -4.34 8.72 7.86
C ILE A 158 -2.82 8.87 7.79
N LEU A 159 -2.34 10.03 7.29
CA LEU A 159 -0.92 10.34 7.22
C LEU A 159 -0.31 10.40 8.63
N ASP A 160 -1.01 10.95 9.63
CA ASP A 160 -0.52 10.97 11.01
C ASP A 160 -0.25 9.55 11.54
N VAL A 161 -1.12 8.59 11.25
CA VAL A 161 -0.91 7.17 11.61
C VAL A 161 0.25 6.55 10.83
N ILE A 162 0.45 6.97 9.58
CA ILE A 162 1.59 6.52 8.76
C ILE A 162 2.88 7.06 9.37
N ASP A 163 2.94 8.36 9.62
CA ASP A 163 4.11 9.06 10.16
C ASP A 163 4.48 8.53 11.54
N GLU A 164 3.50 8.40 12.46
CA GLU A 164 3.72 7.85 13.80
C GLU A 164 4.28 6.40 13.74
N LYS A 165 3.83 5.59 12.77
CA LYS A 165 4.31 4.22 12.62
C LYS A 165 5.59 4.11 11.80
N ALA A 166 5.91 5.08 10.97
CA ALA A 166 7.15 5.16 10.21
C ALA A 166 8.30 5.67 11.08
N LYS A 167 8.01 6.61 12.00
CA LYS A 167 8.99 7.34 12.81
C LYS A 167 10.04 6.44 13.47
N GLY A 168 11.31 6.76 13.19
CA GLY A 168 12.50 6.06 13.68
C GLY A 168 12.68 4.66 13.11
N ARG A 169 11.87 4.25 12.13
CA ARG A 169 11.85 2.89 11.58
C ARG A 169 11.99 2.90 10.08
N LEU A 170 10.93 3.32 9.37
CA LEU A 170 10.89 3.37 7.91
C LEU A 170 11.45 4.69 7.35
N ASP A 171 11.72 5.66 8.23
CA ASP A 171 12.34 6.97 7.98
C ASP A 171 13.64 7.13 8.81
N SER A 172 14.24 6.02 9.27
CA SER A 172 15.55 6.06 9.92
C SER A 172 16.63 6.58 8.97
N ALA A 173 17.73 7.11 9.51
CA ALA A 173 18.92 7.50 8.75
C ALA A 173 19.33 6.47 7.67
N LEU A 174 19.28 5.17 7.99
CA LEU A 174 19.62 4.10 7.04
C LEU A 174 18.70 4.05 5.82
N HIS A 175 17.38 4.15 6.03
CA HIS A 175 16.40 4.15 4.95
C HIS A 175 16.45 5.46 4.14
N LEU A 176 16.68 6.60 4.78
CA LEU A 176 16.86 7.89 4.11
C LEU A 176 18.12 7.88 3.23
N THR A 177 19.23 7.37 3.76
CA THR A 177 20.50 7.21 3.04
C THR A 177 20.36 6.24 1.88
N ALA A 178 19.72 5.09 2.08
CA ALA A 178 19.49 4.12 1.02
C ALA A 178 18.59 4.69 -0.10
N TYR A 179 17.60 5.51 0.26
CA TYR A 179 16.78 6.23 -0.71
C TYR A 179 17.57 7.29 -1.48
N PHE A 180 18.41 8.07 -0.79
CA PHE A 180 19.32 9.05 -1.40
C PHE A 180 20.29 8.40 -2.38
N LEU A 181 20.87 7.25 -2.01
CA LEU A 181 21.86 6.57 -2.83
C LEU A 181 21.23 5.75 -3.96
N ASN A 182 19.90 5.59 -3.99
CA ASN A 182 19.20 4.88 -5.05
C ASN A 182 19.14 5.74 -6.33
N PRO A 183 19.90 5.40 -7.39
CA PRO A 183 19.98 6.21 -8.61
C PRO A 183 18.62 6.45 -9.29
N PHE A 184 17.70 5.47 -9.19
CA PHE A 184 16.36 5.59 -9.77
C PHE A 184 15.57 6.73 -9.13
N TYR A 185 15.72 6.97 -7.82
CA TYR A 185 15.03 8.10 -7.17
C TYR A 185 15.85 9.38 -7.29
N PHE A 186 17.13 9.33 -6.91
CA PHE A 186 17.99 10.51 -6.81
C PHE A 186 18.10 11.29 -8.12
N PHE A 187 18.26 10.59 -9.25
CA PHE A 187 18.43 11.25 -10.54
C PHE A 187 17.12 11.60 -11.25
N ASN A 188 15.99 11.05 -10.81
CA ASN A 188 14.67 11.36 -11.38
C ASN A 188 13.87 12.36 -10.52
N ASN A 189 14.35 12.72 -9.34
CA ASN A 189 13.69 13.65 -8.44
C ASN A 189 14.69 14.66 -7.86
N SER A 190 14.70 15.87 -8.42
CA SER A 190 15.60 16.94 -7.98
C SER A 190 15.39 17.36 -6.53
N ILE A 191 14.20 17.14 -5.95
CA ILE A 191 13.88 17.50 -4.56
C ILE A 191 14.79 16.75 -3.57
N ILE A 192 15.21 15.52 -3.90
CA ILE A 192 16.06 14.71 -3.02
C ILE A 192 17.43 15.36 -2.80
N GLN A 193 17.93 16.11 -3.79
CA GLN A 193 19.29 16.66 -3.76
C GLN A 193 19.47 17.75 -2.70
N ASP A 194 18.38 18.44 -2.38
CA ASP A 194 18.34 19.62 -1.52
C ASP A 194 17.49 19.40 -0.25
N ASP A 195 17.02 18.17 -0.01
CA ASP A 195 16.23 17.85 1.18
C ASP A 195 17.13 17.73 2.43
N PRO A 196 16.99 18.64 3.42
CA PRO A 196 17.86 18.67 4.58
C PRO A 196 17.67 17.45 5.49
N ILE A 197 16.47 16.86 5.53
CA ILE A 197 16.20 15.68 6.36
C ILE A 197 16.89 14.46 5.77
N ILE A 198 16.87 14.33 4.44
CA ILE A 198 17.55 13.24 3.75
C ILE A 198 19.07 13.38 3.93
N MET A 199 19.62 14.58 3.75
CA MET A 199 21.05 14.83 3.93
C MET A 199 21.52 14.59 5.37
N ASP A 200 20.76 15.03 6.37
CA ASP A 200 21.04 14.73 7.78
C ASP A 200 21.07 13.21 8.03
N GLY A 201 20.13 12.46 7.43
CA GLY A 201 20.13 11.01 7.45
C GLY A 201 21.40 10.39 6.86
N VAL A 202 21.92 10.94 5.74
CA VAL A 202 23.18 10.52 5.14
C VAL A 202 24.36 10.75 6.07
N LEU A 203 24.46 11.94 6.69
CA LEU A 203 25.52 12.26 7.63
C LEU A 203 25.53 11.31 8.84
N ILE A 204 24.37 11.13 9.48
CA ILE A 204 24.20 10.19 10.62
C ILE A 204 24.62 8.78 10.22
N CYS A 205 24.29 8.33 9.00
CA CYS A 205 24.70 7.03 8.52
C CYS A 205 26.21 6.93 8.32
N VAL A 206 26.84 7.91 7.68
CA VAL A 206 28.29 7.91 7.47
C VAL A 206 29.04 7.89 8.81
N GLU A 207 28.61 8.69 9.77
CA GLU A 207 29.16 8.70 11.14
C GLU A 207 29.03 7.33 11.83
N ALA A 208 27.88 6.66 11.66
CA ALA A 208 27.63 5.35 12.23
C ALA A 208 28.45 4.22 11.57
N PHE A 209 28.69 4.29 10.25
CA PHE A 209 29.49 3.29 9.52
C PHE A 209 30.99 3.45 9.73
N PHE A 210 31.47 4.67 9.98
CA PHE A 210 32.89 4.98 10.18
C PHE A 210 33.13 5.70 11.51
N PRO A 211 32.82 5.05 12.65
CA PRO A 211 32.95 5.68 13.95
C PRO A 211 34.40 6.07 14.22
N ASN A 212 34.62 7.32 14.65
CA ASN A 212 35.94 7.91 14.96
C ASN A 212 36.94 8.01 13.79
N ASN A 213 36.52 7.75 12.55
CA ASN A 213 37.38 7.90 11.38
C ASN A 213 37.00 9.13 10.55
N VAL A 214 37.33 10.31 11.09
CA VAL A 214 36.98 11.61 10.49
C VAL A 214 37.51 11.76 9.07
N ASN A 215 38.69 11.20 8.77
CA ASN A 215 39.26 11.25 7.42
C ASN A 215 38.40 10.49 6.40
N VAL A 216 37.87 9.32 6.76
CA VAL A 216 36.97 8.56 5.88
C VAL A 216 35.60 9.24 5.78
N GLN A 217 35.08 9.79 6.88
CA GLN A 217 33.83 10.55 6.85
C GLN A 217 33.94 11.77 5.91
N ASP A 218 35.01 12.55 6.01
CA ASP A 218 35.30 13.69 5.13
C ASP A 218 35.40 13.27 3.66
N GLU A 219 36.16 12.21 3.37
CA GLU A 219 36.31 11.71 2.00
C GLU A 219 34.96 11.26 1.40
N VAL A 220 34.16 10.52 2.18
CA VAL A 220 32.83 10.06 1.73
C VAL A 220 31.90 11.25 1.50
N ILE A 221 31.78 12.15 2.48
CA ILE A 221 30.79 13.24 2.45
C ILE A 221 31.16 14.31 1.42
N ASN A 222 32.42 14.73 1.41
CA ASN A 222 32.85 15.90 0.65
C ASN A 222 33.43 15.55 -0.73
N ARG A 223 33.84 14.30 -0.97
CA ARG A 223 34.36 13.87 -2.28
C ARG A 223 33.47 12.85 -2.98
N GLU A 224 33.25 11.68 -2.37
CA GLU A 224 32.56 10.58 -3.05
C GLU A 224 31.07 10.88 -3.28
N LEU A 225 30.37 11.45 -2.30
CA LEU A 225 28.99 11.88 -2.50
C LEU A 225 28.88 12.97 -3.57
N LEU A 226 29.82 13.92 -3.64
CA LEU A 226 29.79 14.96 -4.66
C LEU A 226 29.93 14.36 -6.07
N LYS A 227 30.83 13.39 -6.26
CA LYS A 227 30.96 12.64 -7.51
C LYS A 227 29.66 11.94 -7.88
N TYR A 228 28.99 11.30 -6.91
CA TYR A 228 27.69 10.66 -7.14
C TYR A 228 26.63 11.68 -7.58
N LYS A 229 26.48 12.78 -6.83
CA LYS A 229 25.50 13.85 -7.11
C LYS A 229 25.68 14.41 -8.53
N ASN A 230 26.93 14.63 -8.94
CA ASN A 230 27.28 15.20 -10.24
C ASN A 230 27.35 14.18 -11.39
N LYS A 231 27.03 12.90 -11.13
CA LYS A 231 27.20 11.78 -12.08
C LYS A 231 28.63 11.66 -12.62
N GLU A 232 29.65 11.92 -11.82
CA GLU A 232 31.03 11.86 -12.28
C GLU A 232 31.53 10.41 -12.46
N GLY A 233 32.62 10.25 -13.23
CA GLY A 233 33.29 8.95 -13.39
C GLY A 233 32.40 7.84 -13.94
N GLY A 234 32.21 6.78 -13.15
CA GLY A 234 31.39 5.62 -13.54
C GLY A 234 29.90 5.94 -13.65
N PHE A 235 29.40 6.93 -12.89
CA PHE A 235 27.97 7.25 -12.80
C PHE A 235 27.40 7.90 -14.07
N ARG A 236 28.21 8.58 -14.90
CA ARG A 236 27.78 9.13 -16.21
C ARG A 236 27.75 8.11 -17.35
N ARG A 237 28.25 6.88 -17.14
CA ARG A 237 28.34 5.91 -18.23
C ARG A 237 26.93 5.60 -18.78
N PRO A 238 26.75 5.46 -20.11
CA PRO A 238 25.43 5.21 -20.69
C PRO A 238 24.68 4.03 -20.05
N LEU A 239 25.40 2.96 -19.70
CA LEU A 239 24.82 1.80 -19.03
C LEU A 239 24.24 2.15 -17.65
N ALA A 240 24.93 2.95 -16.86
CA ALA A 240 24.46 3.40 -15.54
C ALA A 240 23.22 4.30 -15.68
N THR A 241 23.26 5.24 -16.63
CA THR A 241 22.14 6.15 -16.92
C THR A 241 20.90 5.40 -17.40
N MET A 242 21.05 4.40 -18.27
CA MET A 242 19.93 3.57 -18.73
C MET A 242 19.41 2.66 -17.60
N GLY A 243 20.31 2.09 -16.80
CA GLY A 243 19.97 1.19 -15.70
C GLY A 243 19.07 1.84 -14.65
N CYS A 244 19.28 3.13 -14.35
CA CYS A 244 18.47 3.87 -13.39
C CYS A 244 17.22 4.56 -13.98
N ALA A 245 16.95 4.42 -15.28
CA ALA A 245 15.82 5.10 -15.93
C ALA A 245 14.47 4.44 -15.60
N THR A 246 14.45 3.16 -15.26
CA THR A 246 13.21 2.42 -14.98
C THR A 246 13.35 1.51 -13.77
N ASN A 247 12.37 1.54 -12.86
CA ASN A 247 12.27 0.61 -11.74
C ASN A 247 11.44 -0.61 -12.15
N ASN A 248 12.04 -1.50 -12.96
CA ASN A 248 11.43 -2.76 -13.37
C ASN A 248 11.89 -3.93 -12.47
N ASP A 249 11.37 -5.13 -12.73
CA ASP A 249 11.68 -6.34 -11.95
C ASP A 249 13.17 -6.74 -12.02
N SER A 250 13.91 -6.29 -13.05
CA SER A 250 15.35 -6.54 -13.20
C SER A 250 16.25 -5.45 -12.61
N TYR A 251 15.69 -4.34 -12.12
CA TYR A 251 16.46 -3.24 -11.55
C TYR A 251 16.85 -3.53 -10.09
N ASP A 252 18.14 -3.61 -9.82
CA ASP A 252 18.74 -3.77 -8.50
C ASP A 252 19.77 -2.65 -8.27
N PRO A 253 19.55 -1.73 -7.31
CA PRO A 253 20.46 -0.62 -7.07
C PRO A 253 21.76 -1.04 -6.35
N GLY A 254 21.85 -2.30 -5.88
CA GLY A 254 23.04 -2.85 -5.23
C GLY A 254 23.94 -3.71 -6.12
N LYS A 255 23.58 -3.90 -7.40
CA LYS A 255 24.39 -4.60 -8.42
C LYS A 255 25.03 -3.62 -9.39
#